data_AF-X1ESK0-F1
#
_entry.id   AF-X1ESK0-F1
#
_cell.length_a   1.000
_cell.length_b   1.000
_cell.length_c   1.000
_cell.angle_alpha   90.00
_cell.angle_beta   90.00
_cell.angle_gamma   90.00
#
_symmetry.space_group_name_H-M   'P 1'
#
loop_
_entity.id
_entity.type
_entity.pdbx_description
1 polymer ?
#
loop_
_entity_poly.entity_id
_entity_poly.type
_entity_poly.pdbx_seq_one_letter_code
_entity_poly.pdbx_strand_id
1 'polypeptide(L)'
;HLVRCFEDIDIVYHLAAFTSVPQSVKMPENCNDVNVNGVLNILNAARRMEVEKIIYASSSSVYGDTPTLPKREDMRRLPISPYGVAKLACEAYMQVYHQVYGYLHIKQIGYRPFAYK
;
A
#
# COMPACT_ATOMS: atom_id res chain seq x y z
N HIS A 1 16.55 5.97 -12.70
CA HIS A 1 16.47 6.34 -11.26
C HIS A 1 15.11 6.98 -11.03
N LEU A 2 14.27 6.46 -10.12
CA LEU A 2 12.85 6.87 -9.97
C LEU A 2 12.65 8.38 -9.83
N VAL A 3 13.60 9.08 -9.21
CA VAL A 3 13.62 10.55 -9.07
C VAL A 3 13.38 11.29 -10.39
N ARG A 4 13.98 10.84 -11.51
CA ARG A 4 13.77 11.47 -12.82
C ARG A 4 12.36 11.27 -13.38
N CYS A 5 11.68 10.20 -12.98
CA CYS A 5 10.31 9.94 -13.40
C CYS A 5 9.29 10.77 -12.59
N PHE A 6 9.75 11.49 -11.57
CA PHE A 6 8.94 12.26 -10.64
C PHE A 6 9.16 13.78 -10.81
N GLU A 7 9.98 14.19 -11.78
CA GLU A 7 10.10 15.59 -12.20
C GLU A 7 8.74 16.09 -12.71
N ASP A 8 8.31 17.25 -12.21
CA ASP A 8 7.04 17.92 -12.54
C ASP A 8 5.77 17.05 -12.34
N ILE A 9 5.77 16.17 -11.33
CA ILE A 9 4.60 15.35 -10.98
C ILE A 9 3.88 15.90 -9.75
N ASP A 10 2.61 16.27 -9.92
CA ASP A 10 1.76 16.72 -8.81
C ASP A 10 1.17 15.56 -8.01
N ILE A 11 0.76 14.49 -8.71
CA ILE A 11 0.00 13.36 -8.13
C ILE A 11 0.52 12.01 -8.63
N VAL A 12 0.77 11.09 -7.70
CA VAL A 12 1.19 9.70 -8.00
C VAL A 12 0.08 8.72 -7.66
N TYR A 13 -0.36 7.93 -8.64
CA TYR A 13 -1.23 6.78 -8.44
C TYR A 13 -0.39 5.50 -8.36
N HIS A 14 -0.11 5.02 -7.14
CA HIS A 14 0.74 3.84 -6.96
C HIS A 14 -0.09 2.55 -6.90
N LEU A 15 -0.18 1.88 -8.05
CA LEU A 15 -0.93 0.63 -8.25
C LEU A 15 -0.04 -0.61 -8.44
N ALA A 16 1.26 -0.41 -8.70
CA ALA A 16 2.20 -1.50 -8.92
C ALA A 16 2.36 -2.34 -7.64
N ALA A 17 2.09 -3.64 -7.75
CA ALA A 17 2.18 -4.57 -6.64
C ALA A 17 2.31 -6.01 -7.12
N PHE A 18 2.92 -6.85 -6.31
CA PHE A 18 2.71 -8.29 -6.31
C PHE A 18 1.35 -8.58 -5.67
N THR A 19 0.34 -8.96 -6.46
CA THR A 19 -1.07 -8.95 -6.04
C THR A 19 -1.64 -10.30 -5.60
N SER A 20 -0.97 -11.42 -5.92
CA SER A 20 -1.52 -12.75 -5.71
C SER A 20 -1.28 -13.26 -4.30
N VAL A 21 -2.36 -13.49 -3.54
CA VAL A 21 -2.30 -14.08 -2.19
C VAL A 21 -1.63 -15.46 -2.19
N PRO A 22 -2.04 -16.45 -3.02
CA PRO A 22 -1.39 -17.76 -3.02
C PRO A 22 0.09 -17.70 -3.41
N GLN A 23 0.45 -16.84 -4.37
CA GLN A 23 1.85 -16.70 -4.78
C GLN A 23 2.69 -15.99 -3.71
N SER A 24 2.10 -15.09 -2.91
CA SER A 24 2.81 -14.45 -1.81
C SER A 24 3.25 -15.44 -0.73
N VAL A 25 2.51 -16.54 -0.56
CA VAL A 25 2.90 -17.63 0.36
C VAL A 25 4.07 -18.43 -0.21
N LYS A 26 4.11 -18.63 -1.54
CA LYS A 26 5.18 -19.36 -2.21
C LYS A 26 6.48 -18.55 -2.32
N MET A 27 6.36 -17.23 -2.50
CA MET A 27 7.48 -16.31 -2.74
C MET A 27 7.37 -15.07 -1.85
N PRO A 28 7.45 -15.22 -0.51
CA PRO A 28 7.20 -14.14 0.43
C PRO A 28 8.22 -13.00 0.32
N GLU A 29 9.49 -13.32 0.07
CA GLU A 29 10.57 -12.34 -0.10
C GLU A 29 10.31 -11.46 -1.32
N ASN A 30 10.03 -12.06 -2.48
CA ASN A 30 9.67 -11.31 -3.69
C ASN A 30 8.41 -10.45 -3.48
N CYS A 31 7.42 -10.95 -2.74
CA CYS A 31 6.23 -10.17 -2.41
C CYS A 31 6.58 -8.95 -1.56
N ASN A 32 7.45 -9.11 -0.55
CA ASN A 32 7.93 -8.01 0.28
C ASN A 32 8.77 -7.00 -0.52
N ASP A 33 9.69 -7.47 -1.35
CA ASP A 33 10.54 -6.61 -2.17
C ASP A 33 9.73 -5.74 -3.13
N VAL A 34 8.76 -6.34 -3.82
CA VAL A 34 7.91 -5.58 -4.75
C VAL A 34 6.99 -4.63 -3.99
N ASN A 35 6.34 -5.09 -2.92
CA ASN A 35 5.28 -4.31 -2.27
C ASN A 35 5.84 -3.31 -1.27
N VAL A 36 6.65 -3.75 -0.31
CA VAL A 36 7.13 -2.92 0.80
C VAL A 36 8.33 -2.08 0.37
N ASN A 37 9.38 -2.72 -0.16
CA ASN A 37 10.55 -1.98 -0.62
C ASN A 37 10.20 -1.07 -1.82
N GLY A 38 9.32 -1.53 -2.71
CA GLY A 38 8.75 -0.72 -3.78
C GLY A 38 8.04 0.54 -3.29
N VAL A 39 7.15 0.42 -2.29
CA VAL A 39 6.48 1.58 -1.68
C VAL A 39 7.47 2.56 -1.07
N LEU A 40 8.47 2.06 -0.33
CA LEU A 40 9.47 2.93 0.29
C LEU A 40 10.26 3.73 -0.76
N ASN A 41 10.56 3.10 -1.90
CA ASN A 41 11.21 3.79 -3.02
C ASN A 41 10.33 4.90 -3.60
N ILE A 42 9.03 4.65 -3.79
CA ILE A 42 8.07 5.66 -4.27
C ILE A 42 7.94 6.81 -3.28
N LEU A 43 7.78 6.52 -1.99
CA LEU A 43 7.69 7.51 -0.94
C LEU A 43 8.94 8.39 -0.87
N ASN A 44 10.12 7.79 -0.98
CA ASN A 44 11.38 8.53 -0.98
C ASN A 44 11.56 9.41 -2.23
N ALA A 45 11.14 8.93 -3.40
CA ALA A 45 11.18 9.72 -4.63
C ALA A 45 10.19 10.90 -4.56
N ALA A 46 8.94 10.63 -4.17
CA ALA A 46 7.91 11.65 -3.98
C ALA A 46 8.34 12.74 -3.01
N ARG A 47 8.93 12.35 -1.87
CA ARG A 47 9.45 13.29 -0.89
C ARG A 47 10.54 14.20 -1.49
N ARG A 48 11.50 13.63 -2.22
CA ARG A 48 12.62 14.39 -2.80
C ARG A 48 12.19 15.35 -3.89
N MET A 49 11.14 15.02 -4.63
CA MET A 49 10.61 15.83 -5.72
C MET A 49 9.42 16.69 -5.30
N GLU A 50 9.14 16.77 -3.99
CA GLU A 50 8.07 17.61 -3.43
C GLU A 50 6.68 17.33 -4.02
N VAL A 51 6.41 16.08 -4.42
CA VAL A 51 5.10 15.66 -4.93
C VAL A 51 4.03 15.97 -3.88
N GLU A 52 2.92 16.57 -4.31
CA GLU A 52 1.87 17.00 -3.39
C GLU A 52 1.02 15.83 -2.88
N LYS A 53 0.76 14.82 -3.72
CA LYS A 53 -0.18 13.76 -3.39
C LYS A 53 0.20 12.37 -3.89
N ILE A 54 0.00 11.36 -3.04
CA ILE A 54 0.06 9.95 -3.42
C ILE A 54 -1.28 9.28 -3.15
N ILE A 55 -1.77 8.55 -4.14
CA ILE A 55 -2.94 7.69 -4.05
C ILE A 55 -2.47 6.23 -4.12
N TYR A 56 -2.65 5.49 -3.02
CA TYR A 56 -2.17 4.12 -2.86
C TYR A 56 -3.31 3.10 -2.88
N ALA A 57 -3.14 2.01 -3.63
CA ALA A 57 -4.09 0.90 -3.64
C ALA A 57 -3.80 -0.12 -2.52
N SER A 58 -4.58 -0.06 -1.42
CA SER A 58 -4.59 -1.09 -0.38
C SER A 58 -5.54 -2.25 -0.74
N SER A 59 -5.72 -3.22 0.16
CA SER A 59 -6.51 -4.43 -0.07
C SER A 59 -7.30 -4.86 1.17
N SER A 60 -8.46 -5.49 0.97
CA SER A 60 -9.24 -6.11 2.05
C SER A 60 -8.51 -7.29 2.73
N SER A 61 -7.42 -7.79 2.15
CA SER A 61 -6.58 -8.83 2.74
C SER A 61 -5.95 -8.44 4.09
N VAL A 62 -5.88 -7.14 4.40
CA VAL A 62 -5.40 -6.64 5.71
C VAL A 62 -6.32 -7.05 6.87
N TYR A 63 -7.60 -7.37 6.60
CA TYR A 63 -8.57 -7.80 7.62
C TYR A 63 -8.65 -9.33 7.79
N GLY A 64 -7.90 -10.09 6.98
CA GLY A 64 -7.93 -11.55 7.00
C GLY A 64 -9.32 -12.15 6.78
N ASP A 65 -9.56 -13.26 7.48
CA ASP A 65 -10.77 -14.08 7.41
C ASP A 65 -11.88 -13.65 8.39
N THR A 66 -11.78 -12.47 9.00
CA THR A 66 -12.77 -11.96 9.97
C THR A 66 -14.20 -12.15 9.44
N PRO A 67 -15.10 -12.86 10.15
CA PRO A 67 -16.42 -13.22 9.60
C PRO A 67 -17.37 -12.03 9.45
N THR A 68 -17.10 -10.92 10.13
CA THR A 68 -17.93 -9.71 10.13
C THR A 68 -17.99 -9.06 8.75
N LEU A 69 -19.21 -8.79 8.30
CA LEU A 69 -19.52 -8.07 7.06
C LEU A 69 -20.57 -6.98 7.32
N PRO A 70 -20.56 -5.86 6.55
CA PRO A 70 -19.52 -5.50 5.60
C PRO A 70 -18.19 -5.19 6.30
N LYS A 71 -17.07 -5.32 5.59
CA LYS A 71 -15.76 -4.91 6.14
C LYS A 71 -15.75 -3.39 6.34
N ARG A 72 -15.28 -2.92 7.50
CA ARG A 72 -15.18 -1.50 7.88
C ARG A 72 -13.72 -1.13 8.18
N GLU A 73 -13.36 0.12 7.89
CA GLU A 73 -12.00 0.65 8.01
C GLU A 73 -11.45 0.66 9.44
N ASP A 74 -12.33 0.66 10.44
CA ASP A 74 -11.99 0.60 11.86
C ASP A 74 -11.84 -0.84 12.39
N MET A 75 -12.09 -1.85 11.54
CA MET A 75 -11.90 -3.24 11.94
C MET A 75 -10.43 -3.53 12.25
N ARG A 76 -10.21 -4.45 13.18
CA ARG A 76 -8.87 -4.94 13.49
C ARG A 76 -8.21 -5.50 12.23
N ARG A 77 -6.97 -5.09 11.98
CA ARG A 77 -6.15 -5.68 10.91
C ARG A 77 -5.57 -7.01 11.41
N LEU A 78 -5.87 -8.08 10.69
CA LEU A 78 -5.51 -9.46 11.00
C LEU A 78 -5.10 -10.18 9.71
N PRO A 79 -4.02 -9.75 9.04
CA PRO A 79 -3.62 -10.37 7.79
C PRO A 79 -3.23 -11.84 7.99
N ILE A 80 -3.70 -12.71 7.10
CA ILE A 80 -3.44 -14.16 7.13
C ILE A 80 -2.51 -14.63 5.99
N SER A 81 -1.86 -13.68 5.30
CA SER A 81 -0.94 -13.98 4.20
C SER A 81 0.19 -12.94 4.11
N PRO A 82 1.34 -13.28 3.51
CA PRO A 82 2.42 -12.32 3.26
C PRO A 82 1.96 -11.11 2.45
N TYR A 83 1.07 -11.29 1.47
CA TYR A 83 0.45 -10.18 0.74
C TYR A 83 -0.33 -9.23 1.67
N GLY A 84 -1.16 -9.77 2.57
CA GLY A 84 -1.91 -8.97 3.54
C GLY A 84 -0.99 -8.21 4.50
N VAL A 85 0.09 -8.86 4.97
CA VAL A 85 1.12 -8.23 5.81
C VAL A 85 1.79 -7.08 5.05
N ALA A 86 2.21 -7.31 3.81
CA ALA A 86 2.86 -6.30 2.99
C ALA A 86 1.95 -5.09 2.76
N LYS A 87 0.66 -5.31 2.45
CA LYS A 87 -0.31 -4.21 2.30
C LYS A 87 -0.49 -3.42 3.59
N LEU A 88 -0.60 -4.10 4.74
CA LEU A 88 -0.69 -3.43 6.04
C LEU A 88 0.57 -2.63 6.37
N ALA A 89 1.76 -3.16 6.09
CA ALA A 89 3.02 -2.45 6.26
C ALA A 89 3.08 -1.19 5.38
N CYS A 90 2.59 -1.28 4.14
CA CYS A 90 2.49 -0.13 3.25
C CYS A 90 1.54 0.94 3.80
N GLU A 91 0.39 0.57 4.38
CA GLU A 91 -0.52 1.53 5.03
C GLU A 91 0.18 2.27 6.18
N ALA A 92 0.96 1.54 7.00
CA ALA A 92 1.72 2.12 8.10
C ALA A 92 2.80 3.10 7.60
N TYR A 93 3.57 2.72 6.58
CA TYR A 93 4.55 3.63 5.96
C TYR A 93 3.91 4.89 5.41
N MET A 94 2.81 4.73 4.67
CA MET A 94 2.04 5.85 4.12
C MET A 94 1.58 6.80 5.24
N GLN A 95 1.06 6.27 6.35
CA GLN A 95 0.62 7.07 7.49
C GLN A 95 1.79 7.81 8.16
N VAL A 96 2.89 7.12 8.44
CA VAL A 96 4.05 7.72 9.11
C VAL A 96 4.72 8.76 8.23
N TYR A 97 4.85 8.52 6.92
CA TYR A 97 5.41 9.52 6.00
C TYR A 97 4.55 10.79 5.94
N HIS A 98 3.23 10.66 5.91
CA HIS A 98 2.35 11.82 5.99
C HIS A 98 2.55 12.59 7.30
N GLN A 99 2.60 11.89 8.44
CA GLN A 99 2.77 12.51 9.76
C GLN A 99 4.13 13.19 9.96
N VAL A 100 5.21 12.56 9.48
CA VAL A 100 6.58 13.04 9.68
C VAL A 100 6.93 14.20 8.73
N TYR A 101 6.45 14.15 7.48
CA TYR A 101 6.84 15.14 6.47
C TYR A 101 5.77 16.20 6.19
N GLY A 102 4.51 15.98 6.56
CA GLY A 102 3.45 17.00 6.61
C GLY A 102 2.90 17.51 5.27
N TYR A 103 3.74 17.74 4.25
CA TYR A 103 3.31 18.26 2.94
C TYR A 103 2.81 17.18 1.98
N LEU A 104 3.27 15.94 2.16
CA LEU A 104 2.91 14.84 1.29
C LEU A 104 1.51 14.32 1.67
N HIS A 105 0.49 14.70 0.91
CA HIS A 105 -0.87 14.24 1.12
C HIS A 105 -1.01 12.80 0.64
N ILE A 106 -1.37 11.88 1.54
CA ILE A 106 -1.50 10.47 1.17
C ILE A 106 -2.94 10.00 1.34
N LYS A 107 -3.53 9.51 0.26
CA LYS A 107 -4.85 8.89 0.26
C LYS A 107 -4.73 7.41 -0.05
N GLN A 108 -5.24 6.58 0.84
CA GLN A 108 -5.34 5.15 0.62
C GLN A 108 -6.71 4.83 0.05
N ILE A 109 -6.74 4.04 -1.01
CA ILE A 109 -7.96 3.49 -1.59
C ILE A 109 -7.87 1.98 -1.42
N GLY A 110 -8.68 1.43 -0.51
CA GLY A 110 -8.83 -0.01 -0.41
C GLY A 110 -9.64 -0.51 -1.60
N TYR A 111 -9.00 -1.23 -2.53
CA TYR A 111 -9.75 -1.89 -3.61
C TYR A 111 -10.51 -3.07 -2.99
N ARG A 112 -11.83 -2.96 -2.94
CA ARG A 112 -12.76 -3.96 -2.39
C ARG A 112 -13.54 -4.58 -3.57
N PRO A 113 -12.97 -5.52 -4.35
CA PRO A 113 -13.84 -6.33 -5.18
C PRO A 113 -14.80 -7.03 -4.22
N PHE A 114 -16.10 -6.84 -4.42
CA PHE A 114 -17.15 -7.50 -3.67
C PHE A 114 -16.90 -9.00 -3.71
N ALA A 115 -16.30 -9.55 -2.67
CA ALA A 115 -16.34 -10.99 -2.42
C ALA A 115 -17.73 -11.29 -1.84
N TYR A 116 -18.75 -11.24 -2.69
CA TYR A 116 -19.88 -12.13 -2.48
C TYR A 116 -19.27 -13.53 -2.55
N LYS A 117 -19.38 -14.28 -1.46
CA LYS A 117 -19.21 -15.73 -1.51
C LYS A 117 -20.12 -16.31 -2.58
#